data_AF-A0A832FW29-F1
#
_entry.id   AF-A0A832FW29-F1
#
_cell.length_a   1.000
_cell.length_b   1.000
_cell.length_c   1.000
_cell.angle_alpha   90.00
_cell.angle_beta   90.00
_cell.angle_gamma   90.00
#
_symmetry.space_group_name_H-M   'P 1'
#
loop_
_entity.id
_entity.type
_entity.pdbx_description
1 polymer ?
#
loop_
_entity_poly.entity_id
_entity_poly.type
_entity_poly.pdbx_seq_one_letter_code
_entity_poly.pdbx_strand_id
1 'polypeptide(L)'
;LAYALIDATIDAFFPVVERYTERLDALEDAISLNPQRHLLAALHGIKQDLRTIRRVFWPLRDEVNKLLRDQTAWFAAETRVFLRDCYDHTVQILDIVETYRELGADLTDLYQSSLSNRMNEVMKVLTIIATVFMPLSFIAGVYGMNFNTEVSRWNMPELNWSAGYAFALTLMAAVAAAMLYFFHRQGWLGSLTLPPRPRRLHRPDPDGDRSPTGVAHDA
;
A
#
# COMPACT_ATOMS: atom_id res chain seq x y z
N LEU A 1 39.28 9.11 24.14
CA LEU A 1 39.46 8.25 22.94
C LEU A 1 38.36 7.18 22.83
N ALA A 2 38.20 6.29 23.82
CA ALA A 2 37.15 5.26 23.77
C ALA A 2 35.72 5.84 23.61
N TYR A 3 35.37 6.87 24.39
CA TYR A 3 34.06 7.52 24.26
C TYR A 3 33.84 8.11 22.85
N ALA A 4 34.84 8.78 22.28
CA ALA A 4 34.74 9.41 20.95
C ALA A 4 34.54 8.38 19.84
N LEU A 5 35.07 7.16 20.00
CA LEU A 5 34.83 6.06 19.07
C LEU A 5 33.39 5.54 19.18
N ILE A 6 32.87 5.40 20.41
CA ILE A 6 31.49 4.99 20.66
C ILE A 6 30.52 6.03 20.07
N ASP A 7 30.78 7.30 20.36
CA ASP A 7 30.00 8.45 19.89
C ASP A 7 29.96 8.51 18.36
N ALA A 8 31.11 8.51 17.69
CA ALA A 8 31.17 8.50 16.23
C ALA A 8 30.50 7.26 15.60
N THR A 9 30.49 6.12 16.30
CA THR A 9 29.78 4.92 15.83
C THR A 9 28.28 5.09 15.96
N ILE A 10 27.79 5.62 17.09
CA ILE A 10 26.37 5.91 17.32
C ILE A 10 25.88 6.96 16.31
N ASP A 11 26.64 8.03 16.13
CA ASP A 11 26.29 9.13 15.24
C ASP A 11 26.17 8.68 13.77
N ALA A 12 27.00 7.71 13.36
CA ALA A 12 26.93 7.13 12.03
C ALA A 12 25.61 6.38 11.74
N PHE A 13 24.81 6.05 12.76
CA PHE A 13 23.49 5.44 12.56
C PHE A 13 22.37 6.45 12.30
N PHE A 14 22.50 7.73 12.65
CA PHE A 14 21.45 8.71 12.35
C PHE A 14 21.12 8.79 10.85
N PRO A 15 22.10 8.95 9.93
CA PRO A 15 21.81 8.95 8.49
C PRO A 15 21.24 7.62 7.98
N VAL A 16 21.57 6.50 8.65
CA VAL A 16 21.04 5.18 8.30
C VAL A 16 19.56 5.08 8.67
N VAL A 17 19.20 5.57 9.85
CA VAL A 17 17.84 5.58 10.36
C VAL A 17 16.98 6.54 9.53
N GLU A 18 17.46 7.74 9.20
CA GLU A 18 16.76 8.71 8.33
C GLU A 18 16.38 8.14 6.96
N ARG A 19 17.25 7.32 6.35
CA ARG A 19 16.94 6.64 5.08
C ARG A 19 15.77 5.67 5.17
N TYR A 20 15.43 5.15 6.35
CA TYR A 20 14.26 4.30 6.49
C TYR A 20 12.96 5.10 6.44
N THR A 21 12.95 6.35 6.90
CA THR A 21 11.79 7.26 6.76
C THR A 21 11.43 7.46 5.30
N GLU A 22 12.40 7.88 4.48
CA GLU A 22 12.18 8.13 3.06
C GLU A 22 11.65 6.87 2.35
N ARG A 23 12.14 5.68 2.74
CA ARG A 23 11.68 4.40 2.20
C ARG A 23 10.27 4.04 2.66
N LEU A 24 9.91 4.37 3.90
CA LEU A 24 8.58 4.14 4.44
C LEU A 24 7.56 5.07 3.78
N ASP A 25 7.88 6.36 3.63
CA ASP A 25 7.05 7.34 2.92
C ASP A 25 6.81 6.91 1.46
N ALA A 26 7.87 6.47 0.76
CA ALA A 26 7.75 5.96 -0.59
C ALA A 26 6.87 4.68 -0.68
N LEU A 27 6.88 3.85 0.36
CA LEU A 27 6.00 2.68 0.44
C LEU A 27 4.55 3.09 0.70
N GLU A 28 4.30 4.09 1.54
CA GLU A 28 2.96 4.62 1.79
C GLU A 28 2.29 5.09 0.50
N ASP A 29 3.01 5.92 -0.28
CA ASP A 29 2.55 6.42 -1.57
C ASP A 29 2.27 5.26 -2.54
N ALA A 30 3.20 4.30 -2.61
CA ALA A 30 3.07 3.15 -3.52
C ALA A 30 1.89 2.24 -3.16
N ILE A 31 1.67 1.97 -1.86
CA ILE A 31 0.57 1.13 -1.38
C ILE A 31 -0.77 1.81 -1.65
N SER A 32 -0.86 3.12 -1.39
CA SER A 32 -2.07 3.91 -1.62
C SER A 32 -2.47 3.96 -3.09
N LEU A 33 -1.50 4.00 -4.02
CA LEU A 33 -1.76 4.02 -5.45
C LEU A 33 -2.11 2.64 -6.02
N ASN A 34 -1.33 1.61 -5.68
CA ASN A 34 -1.53 0.27 -6.23
C ASN A 34 -0.91 -0.79 -5.31
N PRO A 35 -1.69 -1.44 -4.43
CA PRO A 35 -1.16 -2.45 -3.52
C PRO A 35 -0.68 -3.67 -4.30
N GLN A 36 0.63 -3.91 -4.29
CA GLN A 36 1.28 -5.07 -4.92
C GLN A 36 2.03 -5.91 -3.90
N ARG A 37 2.10 -7.23 -4.13
CA ARG A 37 2.75 -8.18 -3.21
C ARG A 37 4.21 -7.86 -2.89
N HIS A 38 4.94 -7.27 -3.84
CA HIS A 38 6.35 -6.90 -3.63
C HIS A 38 6.52 -5.74 -2.63
N LEU A 39 5.53 -4.86 -2.49
CA LEU A 39 5.55 -3.75 -1.52
C LEU A 39 5.48 -4.29 -0.09
N LEU A 40 4.66 -5.31 0.14
CA LEU A 40 4.58 -5.99 1.44
C LEU A 40 5.91 -6.66 1.81
N ALA A 41 6.60 -7.26 0.84
CA ALA A 41 7.92 -7.84 1.05
C ALA A 41 8.97 -6.78 1.41
N ALA A 42 8.95 -5.63 0.73
CA ALA A 42 9.83 -4.50 1.04
C ALA A 42 9.56 -3.93 2.45
N LEU A 43 8.29 -3.78 2.83
CA LEU A 43 7.88 -3.35 4.17
C LEU A 43 8.36 -4.33 5.26
N HIS A 44 8.23 -5.64 5.03
CA HIS A 44 8.75 -6.65 5.94
C HIS A 44 10.28 -6.60 6.07
N GLY A 45 10.99 -6.31 4.98
CA GLY A 45 12.44 -6.08 4.99
C GLY A 45 12.81 -4.93 5.93
N ILE A 46 12.18 -3.77 5.77
CA ILE A 46 12.41 -2.61 6.65
C ILE A 46 12.12 -2.96 8.12
N LYS A 47 11.00 -3.63 8.41
CA LYS A 47 10.67 -4.06 9.79
C LYS A 47 11.71 -5.01 10.37
N GLN A 48 12.33 -5.86 9.54
CA GLN A 48 13.42 -6.73 9.96
C GLN A 48 14.70 -5.94 10.24
N ASP A 49 15.05 -4.97 9.40
CA ASP A 49 16.21 -4.11 9.60
C ASP A 49 16.07 -3.27 10.89
N LEU A 50 14.91 -2.64 11.10
CA LEU A 50 14.61 -1.88 12.33
C LEU A 50 14.68 -2.76 13.59
N ARG A 51 14.21 -4.02 13.52
CA ARG A 51 14.38 -4.98 14.62
C ARG A 51 15.85 -5.27 14.92
N THR A 52 16.67 -5.38 13.88
CA THR A 52 18.10 -5.62 14.02
C THR A 52 18.77 -4.43 14.73
N ILE A 53 18.47 -3.20 14.31
CA ILE A 53 18.98 -1.98 14.95
C ILE A 53 18.59 -1.97 16.43
N ARG A 54 17.31 -2.18 16.75
CA ARG A 54 16.84 -2.22 18.15
C ARG A 54 17.57 -3.28 18.98
N ARG A 55 17.83 -4.47 18.41
CA ARG A 55 18.54 -5.56 19.09
C ARG A 55 20.00 -5.20 19.43
N VAL A 56 20.61 -4.28 18.69
CA VAL A 56 21.99 -3.80 18.92
C VAL A 56 22.01 -2.61 19.87
N PHE A 57 21.11 -1.64 19.68
CA PHE A 57 21.09 -0.40 20.47
C PHE A 57 20.54 -0.58 21.88
N TRP A 58 19.64 -1.56 22.10
CA TRP A 58 19.09 -1.80 23.43
C TRP A 58 20.16 -2.26 24.45
N PRO A 59 20.98 -3.29 24.16
CA PRO A 59 22.11 -3.63 25.03
C PRO A 59 23.12 -2.49 25.17
N LEU A 60 23.41 -1.76 24.09
CA LEU A 60 24.34 -0.62 24.13
C LEU A 60 23.89 0.44 25.13
N ARG A 61 22.59 0.79 25.13
CA ARG A 61 21.99 1.70 26.10
C ARG A 61 22.23 1.24 27.53
N ASP A 62 21.98 -0.04 27.79
CA ASP A 62 22.10 -0.61 29.14
C ASP A 62 23.57 -0.59 29.61
N GLU A 63 24.52 -0.91 28.73
CA GLU A 63 25.96 -0.86 29.06
C GLU A 63 26.46 0.57 29.26
N VAL A 64 26.05 1.52 28.42
CA VAL A 64 26.41 2.95 28.62
C VAL A 64 25.82 3.48 29.93
N ASN A 65 24.58 3.10 30.27
CA ASN A 65 23.95 3.49 31.54
C ASN A 65 24.66 2.85 32.75
N LYS A 66 25.15 1.61 32.65
CA LYS A 66 25.98 1.00 33.70
C LYS A 66 27.28 1.78 33.90
N LEU A 67 27.98 2.12 32.82
CA LEU A 67 29.20 2.94 32.86
C LEU A 67 28.94 4.33 33.47
N LEU A 68 27.80 4.95 33.16
CA LEU A 68 27.42 6.26 33.70
C LEU A 68 27.15 6.22 35.22
N ARG A 69 26.60 5.11 35.72
CA ARG A 69 26.27 4.90 37.14
C ARG A 69 27.44 4.39 37.97
N ASP A 70 28.48 3.87 37.33
CA ASP A 70 29.63 3.34 38.04
C ASP A 70 30.37 4.48 38.78
N GLN A 71 30.56 4.28 40.09
CA GLN A 71 31.23 5.24 40.98
C GLN A 71 32.72 4.95 41.12
N THR A 72 33.24 3.97 40.37
CA THR A 72 34.66 3.65 40.37
C THR A 72 35.51 4.83 39.88
N ALA A 73 36.69 5.00 40.50
CA ALA A 73 37.61 6.12 40.28
C ALA A 73 38.30 6.16 38.90
N TRP A 74 37.81 5.40 37.93
CA TRP A 74 38.43 5.23 36.61
C TRP A 74 38.02 6.32 35.61
N PHE A 75 36.91 7.04 35.88
CA PHE A 75 36.37 8.07 34.98
C PHE A 75 36.35 9.45 35.64
N ALA A 76 37.03 10.41 35.02
CA ALA A 76 36.98 11.82 35.39
C ALA A 76 35.59 12.42 35.12
N ALA A 77 35.24 13.52 35.80
CA ALA A 77 33.93 14.16 35.69
C ALA A 77 33.61 14.58 34.25
N GLU A 78 34.61 15.00 33.48
CA GLU A 78 34.50 15.39 32.07
C GLU A 78 34.11 14.19 31.19
N THR A 79 34.63 12.99 31.49
CA THR A 79 34.32 11.77 30.73
C THR A 79 32.88 11.33 30.90
N ARG A 80 32.28 11.63 32.05
CA ARG A 80 30.86 11.33 32.33
C ARG A 80 29.90 12.18 31.51
N VAL A 81 30.30 13.41 31.14
CA VAL A 81 29.50 14.27 30.26
C VAL A 81 29.40 13.65 28.87
N PHE A 82 30.53 13.20 28.31
CA PHE A 82 30.53 12.54 27.00
C PHE A 82 29.79 11.20 27.01
N LEU A 83 29.88 10.41 28.09
CA LEU A 83 29.10 9.17 28.20
C LEU A 83 27.59 9.43 28.29
N ARG A 84 27.18 10.57 28.88
CA ARG A 84 25.77 10.99 28.89
C ARG A 84 25.29 11.31 27.48
N ASP A 85 26.10 12.01 26.69
CA ASP A 85 25.79 12.33 25.30
C ASP A 85 25.55 11.06 24.47
N CYS A 86 26.47 10.09 24.55
CA CYS A 86 26.29 8.79 23.89
C CYS A 86 25.02 8.05 24.36
N TYR A 87 24.68 8.14 25.65
CA TYR A 87 23.44 7.57 26.19
C TYR A 87 22.21 8.25 25.58
N ASP A 88 22.20 9.58 25.54
CA ASP A 88 21.09 10.38 25.00
C ASP A 88 20.90 10.10 23.50
N HIS A 89 21.99 10.06 22.71
CA HIS A 89 21.94 9.69 21.29
C HIS A 89 21.45 8.25 21.08
N THR A 90 21.87 7.30 21.93
CA THR A 90 21.39 5.90 21.87
C THR A 90 19.89 5.81 22.13
N VAL A 91 19.39 6.55 23.13
CA VAL A 91 17.96 6.61 23.44
C VAL A 91 17.18 7.24 22.29
N GLN A 92 17.68 8.34 21.73
CA GLN A 92 17.06 9.00 20.58
C GLN A 92 16.92 8.06 19.38
N ILE A 93 17.96 7.28 19.04
CA ILE A 93 17.89 6.28 17.97
C ILE A 93 16.84 5.21 18.26
N LEU A 94 16.76 4.73 19.52
CA LEU A 94 15.76 3.73 19.91
C LEU A 94 14.33 4.27 19.75
N ASP A 95 14.08 5.51 20.14
CA ASP A 95 12.78 6.16 20.03
C ASP A 95 12.37 6.36 18.55
N ILE A 96 13.32 6.76 17.71
CA ILE A 96 13.10 6.88 16.26
C ILE A 96 12.78 5.50 15.66
N VAL A 97 13.53 4.46 16.03
CA VAL A 97 13.31 3.10 15.55
C VAL A 97 11.93 2.58 15.97
N GLU A 98 11.46 2.87 17.18
CA GLU A 98 10.12 2.44 17.59
C GLU A 98 9.02 3.20 16.83
N THR A 99 9.18 4.51 16.63
CA THR A 99 8.29 5.32 15.77
C THR A 99 8.17 4.70 14.36
N TYR A 100 9.29 4.31 13.74
CA TYR A 100 9.26 3.69 12.40
C TYR A 100 8.68 2.28 12.39
N ARG A 101 8.75 1.56 13.52
CA ARG A 101 8.10 0.25 13.66
C ARG A 101 6.59 0.39 13.76
N GLU A 102 6.11 1.41 14.48
CA GLU A 102 4.69 1.77 14.55
C GLU A 102 4.16 2.18 13.18
N LEU A 103 4.85 3.10 12.48
CA LEU A 103 4.49 3.48 11.12
C LEU A 103 4.52 2.27 10.16
N GLY A 104 5.51 1.38 10.29
CA GLY A 104 5.54 0.13 9.53
C GLY A 104 4.42 -0.86 9.89
N ALA A 105 3.78 -0.74 11.05
CA ALA A 105 2.56 -1.46 11.38
C ALA A 105 1.35 -0.81 10.71
N ASP A 106 1.23 0.51 10.79
CA ASP A 106 0.15 1.28 10.14
C ASP A 106 0.13 1.06 8.62
N LEU A 107 1.30 1.02 7.96
CA LEU A 107 1.42 0.69 6.54
C LEU A 107 0.98 -0.74 6.21
N THR A 108 1.13 -1.68 7.15
CA THR A 108 0.64 -3.05 6.97
C THR A 108 -0.89 -3.06 6.94
N ASP A 109 -1.52 -2.26 7.81
CA ASP A 109 -2.97 -2.14 7.89
C ASP A 109 -3.53 -1.37 6.70
N LEU A 110 -2.85 -0.29 6.26
CA LEU A 110 -3.14 0.43 5.02
C LEU A 110 -3.09 -0.49 3.81
N TYR A 111 -2.08 -1.38 3.71
CA TYR A 111 -1.99 -2.38 2.63
C TYR A 111 -3.19 -3.33 2.63
N GLN A 112 -3.57 -3.86 3.81
CA GLN A 112 -4.72 -4.76 3.93
C GLN A 112 -6.04 -4.07 3.59
N SER A 113 -6.21 -2.82 4.05
CA SER A 113 -7.37 -1.98 3.74
C SER A 113 -7.48 -1.71 2.24
N SER A 114 -6.38 -1.29 1.61
CA SER A 114 -6.32 -1.02 0.17
C SER A 114 -6.60 -2.27 -0.66
N LEU A 115 -6.06 -3.43 -0.25
CA LEU A 115 -6.34 -4.71 -0.90
C LEU A 115 -7.83 -5.10 -0.79
N SER A 116 -8.42 -4.90 0.38
CA SER A 116 -9.85 -5.17 0.63
C SER A 116 -10.75 -4.25 -0.19
N ASN A 117 -10.40 -2.96 -0.29
CA ASN A 117 -11.12 -2.00 -1.14
C ASN A 117 -11.09 -2.41 -2.60
N ARG A 118 -9.92 -2.80 -3.12
CA ARG A 118 -9.79 -3.30 -4.49
C ARG A 118 -10.61 -4.57 -4.72
N MET A 119 -10.61 -5.50 -3.76
CA MET A 119 -11.43 -6.69 -3.85
C MET A 119 -12.92 -6.34 -3.85
N ASN A 120 -13.35 -5.40 -3.02
CA ASN A 120 -14.73 -4.90 -3.01
C ASN A 120 -15.12 -4.27 -4.35
N GLU A 121 -14.24 -3.50 -4.99
CA GLU A 121 -14.47 -2.94 -6.33
C GLU A 121 -14.62 -4.04 -7.40
N VAL A 122 -13.71 -5.01 -7.42
CA VAL A 122 -13.77 -6.15 -8.36
C VAL A 122 -15.06 -6.95 -8.16
N MET A 123 -15.43 -7.22 -6.91
CA MET A 123 -16.67 -7.95 -6.59
C MET A 123 -17.92 -7.15 -6.99
N LYS A 124 -17.94 -5.83 -6.79
CA LYS A 124 -19.03 -4.97 -7.26
C LYS A 124 -19.19 -5.07 -8.78
N VAL A 125 -18.10 -4.95 -9.53
CA VAL A 125 -18.15 -5.03 -11.00
C VAL A 125 -18.66 -6.38 -11.46
N LEU A 126 -18.13 -7.48 -10.92
CA LEU A 126 -18.60 -8.83 -11.26
C LEU A 126 -20.08 -9.03 -10.92
N THR A 127 -20.52 -8.51 -9.77
CA THR A 127 -21.91 -8.60 -9.32
C THR A 127 -22.84 -7.82 -10.24
N ILE A 128 -22.50 -6.58 -10.61
CA ILE A 128 -23.30 -5.77 -11.54
C ILE A 128 -23.49 -6.51 -12.86
N ILE A 129 -22.40 -7.04 -13.43
CA ILE A 129 -22.46 -7.82 -14.68
C ILE A 129 -23.38 -9.04 -14.49
N ALA A 130 -23.14 -9.86 -13.46
CA ALA A 130 -23.93 -11.07 -13.22
C ALA A 130 -25.42 -10.78 -12.99
N THR A 131 -25.76 -9.78 -12.18
CA THR A 131 -27.15 -9.41 -11.86
C THR A 131 -27.89 -8.83 -13.06
N VAL A 132 -27.20 -8.16 -14.00
CA VAL A 132 -27.82 -7.71 -15.26
C VAL A 132 -28.04 -8.91 -16.20
N PHE A 133 -27.05 -9.79 -16.35
CA PHE A 133 -27.14 -10.91 -17.30
C PHE A 133 -28.07 -12.05 -16.84
N MET A 134 -28.19 -12.31 -15.54
CA MET A 134 -29.00 -13.43 -15.02
C MET A 134 -30.50 -13.35 -15.42
N PRO A 135 -31.23 -12.24 -15.22
CA PRO A 135 -32.63 -12.14 -15.64
C PRO A 135 -32.77 -12.10 -17.16
N LEU A 136 -31.84 -11.47 -17.89
CA LEU A 136 -31.85 -11.45 -19.36
C LEU A 136 -31.67 -12.87 -19.92
N SER A 137 -30.71 -13.62 -19.37
CA SER A 137 -30.46 -15.01 -19.76
C SER A 137 -31.65 -15.91 -19.40
N PHE A 138 -32.31 -15.65 -18.27
CA PHE A 138 -33.53 -16.36 -17.90
C PHE A 138 -34.66 -16.10 -18.91
N ILE A 139 -34.92 -14.84 -19.28
CA ILE A 139 -35.94 -14.50 -20.29
C ILE A 139 -35.60 -15.14 -21.63
N ALA A 140 -34.36 -14.99 -22.10
CA ALA A 140 -33.91 -15.61 -23.35
C ALA A 140 -34.01 -17.14 -23.31
N GLY A 141 -33.70 -17.75 -22.16
CA GLY A 141 -33.84 -19.18 -21.92
C GLY A 141 -35.29 -19.64 -22.01
N VAL A 142 -36.22 -18.96 -21.33
CA VAL A 142 -37.66 -19.26 -21.37
C VAL A 142 -38.21 -19.15 -22.80
N TYR A 143 -37.85 -18.09 -23.54
CA TYR A 143 -38.26 -17.93 -24.94
C TYR A 143 -37.51 -18.85 -25.93
N GLY A 144 -36.39 -19.44 -25.53
CA GLY A 144 -35.65 -20.43 -26.30
C GLY A 144 -36.15 -21.87 -26.11
N MET A 145 -37.10 -22.11 -25.21
CA MET A 145 -37.70 -23.43 -25.00
C MET A 145 -38.69 -23.75 -26.12
N ASN A 146 -38.63 -24.97 -26.66
CA ASN A 146 -39.50 -25.42 -27.75
C ASN A 146 -40.93 -25.75 -27.23
N PHE A 147 -41.76 -24.73 -27.02
CA PHE A 147 -43.16 -24.91 -26.64
C PHE A 147 -44.06 -25.11 -27.87
N ASN A 148 -44.81 -26.21 -27.92
CA ASN A 148 -45.73 -26.51 -29.02
C ASN A 148 -47.11 -25.87 -28.79
N THR A 149 -47.39 -24.75 -29.47
CA THR A 149 -48.61 -23.94 -29.28
C THR A 149 -49.91 -24.66 -29.68
N GLU A 150 -49.81 -25.79 -30.39
CA GLU A 150 -50.96 -26.58 -30.86
C GLU A 150 -51.58 -27.50 -29.79
N VAL A 151 -50.84 -27.85 -28.73
CA VAL A 151 -51.23 -28.90 -27.76
C VAL A 151 -51.96 -28.34 -26.52
N SER A 152 -51.79 -27.07 -26.17
CA SER A 152 -52.50 -26.42 -25.05
C SER A 152 -52.62 -24.91 -25.25
N ARG A 153 -53.81 -24.33 -25.04
CA ARG A 153 -54.07 -22.87 -25.12
C ARG A 153 -53.25 -22.03 -24.12
N TRP A 154 -52.75 -22.67 -23.07
CA TRP A 154 -51.90 -22.05 -22.05
C TRP A 154 -50.41 -22.13 -22.39
N ASN A 155 -50.05 -22.81 -23.49
CA ASN A 155 -48.67 -22.94 -23.94
C ASN A 155 -48.28 -21.68 -24.70
N MET A 156 -47.76 -20.69 -23.98
CA MET A 156 -47.09 -19.49 -24.51
C MET A 156 -47.90 -18.72 -25.60
N PRO A 157 -49.05 -18.13 -25.25
CA PRO A 157 -49.89 -17.40 -26.21
C PRO A 157 -49.18 -16.18 -26.85
N GLU A 158 -48.07 -15.67 -26.28
CA GLU A 158 -47.30 -14.56 -26.85
C GLU A 158 -46.51 -14.94 -28.12
N LEU A 159 -46.29 -16.23 -28.38
CA LEU A 159 -45.49 -16.71 -29.53
C LEU A 159 -46.21 -16.57 -30.87
N ASN A 160 -47.54 -16.67 -30.88
CA ASN A 160 -48.38 -16.49 -32.07
C ASN A 160 -48.69 -15.00 -32.34
N TRP A 161 -48.19 -14.07 -31.52
CA TRP A 161 -48.35 -12.64 -31.72
C TRP A 161 -47.25 -12.09 -32.62
N SER A 162 -47.60 -11.38 -33.69
CA SER A 162 -46.63 -10.78 -34.62
C SER A 162 -45.63 -9.82 -33.96
N ALA A 163 -45.96 -9.27 -32.78
CA ALA A 163 -45.10 -8.39 -32.01
C ALA A 163 -44.42 -9.06 -30.79
N GLY A 164 -44.62 -10.37 -30.55
CA GLY A 164 -44.11 -11.06 -29.35
C GLY A 164 -42.59 -11.00 -29.21
N TYR A 165 -41.85 -11.14 -30.32
CA TYR A 165 -40.38 -11.01 -30.33
C TYR A 165 -39.92 -9.59 -29.97
N ALA A 166 -40.57 -8.57 -30.53
CA ALA A 166 -40.27 -7.16 -30.23
C ALA A 166 -40.62 -6.81 -28.78
N PHE A 167 -41.72 -7.36 -28.25
CA PHE A 167 -42.11 -7.22 -26.85
C PHE A 167 -41.07 -7.85 -25.90
N ALA A 168 -40.61 -9.08 -26.17
CA ALA A 168 -39.59 -9.74 -25.38
C ALA A 168 -38.26 -8.97 -25.36
N LEU A 169 -37.81 -8.44 -26.52
CA LEU A 169 -36.64 -7.56 -26.60
C LEU A 169 -36.82 -6.28 -25.78
N THR A 170 -37.99 -5.65 -25.88
CA THR A 170 -38.32 -4.42 -25.12
C THR A 170 -38.34 -4.70 -23.62
N LEU A 171 -38.89 -5.84 -23.19
CA LEU A 171 -38.91 -6.25 -21.79
C LEU A 171 -37.49 -6.49 -21.26
N MET A 172 -36.64 -7.21 -22.01
CA MET A 172 -35.23 -7.43 -21.64
C MET A 172 -34.47 -6.11 -21.54
N ALA A 173 -34.65 -5.20 -22.50
CA ALA A 173 -34.04 -3.88 -22.48
C ALA A 173 -34.52 -3.04 -21.28
N ALA A 174 -35.82 -3.09 -20.96
CA ALA A 174 -36.39 -2.39 -19.81
C ALA A 174 -35.84 -2.93 -18.48
N VAL A 175 -35.72 -4.26 -18.33
CA VAL A 175 -35.13 -4.88 -17.13
C VAL A 175 -33.66 -4.52 -16.99
N ALA A 176 -32.88 -4.58 -18.07
CA ALA A 176 -31.47 -4.17 -18.06
C ALA A 176 -31.33 -2.68 -17.67
N ALA A 177 -32.13 -1.79 -18.29
CA ALA A 177 -32.12 -0.37 -17.99
C ALA A 177 -32.53 -0.07 -16.53
N ALA A 178 -33.55 -0.76 -16.01
CA ALA A 178 -33.98 -0.63 -14.62
C ALA A 178 -32.89 -1.05 -13.63
N MET A 179 -32.19 -2.16 -13.89
CA MET A 179 -31.08 -2.62 -13.06
C MET A 179 -29.89 -1.65 -13.12
N LEU A 180 -29.52 -1.18 -14.32
CA LEU A 180 -28.46 -0.19 -14.48
C LEU A 180 -28.79 1.13 -13.76
N TYR A 181 -30.04 1.60 -13.87
CA TYR A 181 -30.50 2.78 -13.17
C TYR A 181 -30.47 2.61 -11.64
N PHE A 182 -30.86 1.43 -11.14
CA PHE A 182 -30.76 1.11 -9.72
C PHE A 182 -29.31 1.15 -9.21
N PHE A 183 -28.37 0.52 -9.93
CA PHE A 183 -26.95 0.57 -9.58
C PHE A 183 -26.33 1.96 -9.73
N HIS A 184 -26.81 2.76 -10.69
CA HIS A 184 -26.43 4.16 -10.83
C HIS A 184 -26.83 4.96 -9.61
N ARG A 185 -28.09 4.80 -9.15
CA ARG A 185 -28.60 5.52 -7.98
C ARG A 185 -27.87 5.15 -6.68
N GLN A 186 -27.34 3.93 -6.59
CA GLN A 186 -26.50 3.53 -5.46
C GLN A 186 -25.06 4.05 -5.52
N GLY A 187 -24.67 4.72 -6.60
CA GLY A 187 -23.31 5.28 -6.76
C GLY A 187 -22.25 4.26 -7.14
N TRP A 188 -22.63 3.03 -7.52
CA TRP A 188 -21.65 1.96 -7.77
C TRP A 188 -20.92 2.13 -9.10
N LEU A 189 -21.56 2.77 -10.09
CA LEU A 189 -20.99 3.01 -11.42
C LEU A 189 -19.87 4.06 -11.44
N GLY A 190 -19.80 4.97 -10.46
CA GLY A 190 -18.77 6.00 -10.38
C GLY A 190 -17.39 5.50 -9.93
N SER A 191 -17.33 4.35 -9.26
CA SER A 191 -16.08 3.75 -8.75
C SER A 191 -15.22 3.07 -9.83
N LEU A 192 -15.67 3.05 -11.09
CA LEU A 192 -14.90 2.52 -12.24
C LEU A 192 -13.82 3.49 -12.77
N THR A 193 -13.62 4.64 -12.14
CA THR A 193 -12.54 5.57 -12.52
C THR A 193 -11.18 4.92 -12.30
N LEU A 194 -10.50 4.62 -13.41
CA LEU A 194 -9.12 4.15 -13.48
C LEU A 194 -8.21 4.94 -12.51
N PRO A 195 -7.27 4.27 -11.82
CA PRO A 195 -6.34 4.96 -10.93
C PRO A 195 -5.59 6.05 -11.70
N PRO A 196 -5.38 7.25 -11.11
CA PRO A 196 -4.62 8.31 -11.74
C PRO A 196 -3.24 7.79 -12.13
N ARG A 197 -2.81 8.09 -13.37
CA ARG A 197 -1.49 7.67 -13.87
C ARG A 197 -0.41 8.09 -12.86
N PRO A 198 0.51 7.19 -12.48
CA PRO A 198 1.58 7.55 -11.55
C PRO A 198 2.34 8.73 -12.13
N ARG A 199 2.37 9.83 -11.37
CA ARG A 199 3.20 10.99 -11.66
C ARG A 199 4.63 10.46 -11.65
N ARG A 200 5.31 10.47 -12.80
CA ARG A 200 6.71 10.02 -12.89
C ARG A 200 7.52 10.80 -11.85
N LEU A 201 7.90 10.16 -10.76
CA LEU A 201 8.90 10.69 -9.86
C LEU A 201 10.14 10.96 -10.71
N HIS A 202 10.59 12.22 -10.66
CA HIS A 202 11.79 12.67 -11.34
C HIS A 202 12.95 11.86 -10.77
N ARG A 203 13.44 10.89 -11.56
CA ARG A 203 14.63 10.11 -11.20
C ARG A 203 15.78 11.13 -11.15
N PRO A 204 16.50 11.28 -10.01
CA PRO A 204 17.69 12.12 -10.00
C PRO A 204 18.66 11.55 -11.03
N ASP A 205 19.17 12.42 -11.89
CA ASP A 205 20.10 12.06 -12.96
C ASP A 205 21.40 11.50 -12.32
N PRO A 206 21.81 10.25 -12.61
CA PRO A 206 23.01 9.66 -12.03
C PRO A 206 24.32 10.29 -12.55
N ASP A 207 24.29 11.15 -13.58
CA ASP A 207 25.48 11.67 -14.27
C ASP A 207 25.69 13.20 -14.14
N GLY A 208 25.19 13.82 -13.07
CA GLY A 208 25.32 15.27 -12.85
C GLY A 208 26.69 15.78 -12.36
N ASP A 209 27.64 14.90 -12.05
CA ASP A 209 28.96 15.30 -11.53
C ASP A 209 30.12 14.73 -12.35
N ARG A 210 30.32 15.30 -13.54
CA ARG A 210 31.61 15.24 -14.24
C ARG A 210 32.01 16.64 -14.67
N SER A 211 32.37 17.46 -13.69
CA SER A 211 33.18 18.66 -13.94
C SER A 211 34.58 18.23 -14.40
N PRO A 212 35.09 18.64 -15.57
CA PRO A 212 36.46 18.37 -15.95
C PRO A 212 37.37 19.30 -15.16
N THR A 213 38.21 18.72 -14.31
CA THR A 213 39.42 19.37 -13.78
C THR A 213 40.36 19.68 -14.95
N GLY A 214 40.25 20.89 -15.47
CA GLY A 214 41.23 21.47 -16.39
C GLY A 214 42.52 21.79 -15.63
N VAL A 215 43.46 20.85 -15.66
CA VAL A 215 44.87 21.11 -15.39
C VAL A 215 45.42 21.89 -16.58
N ALA A 216 45.74 23.16 -16.37
CA ALA A 216 46.59 23.94 -17.26
C ALA A 216 47.88 24.26 -16.50
N HIS A 217 48.87 23.39 -16.68
CA HIS A 217 50.28 23.67 -16.49
C HIS A 217 50.85 23.94 -17.89
N ASP A 218 51.52 25.08 -18.06
CA ASP A 218 52.54 25.41 -19.07
C ASP A 218 52.39 26.83 -19.63
N ALA A 219 53.13 27.78 -19.02
CA ALA A 219 54.05 28.74 -19.66
C ALA A 219 54.66 29.66 -18.59
#